data_AF-A0A1C4IM29-F1
#
_entry.id   AF-A0A1C4IM29-F1
#
_cell.length_a   1.000
_cell.length_b   1.000
_cell.length_c   1.000
_cell.angle_alpha   90.00
_cell.angle_beta   90.00
_cell.angle_gamma   90.00
#
_symmetry.space_group_name_H-M   'P 1'
#
loop_
_entity.id
_entity.type
_entity.pdbx_description
1 polymer ?
#
loop_
_entity_poly.entity_id
_entity_poly.type
_entity_poly.pdbx_seq_one_letter_code
_entity_poly.pdbx_strand_id
1 'polypeptide(L)'
;MPADFLLATNEEIDAAKRLQEAVELHLSALGDEAHGHFIAVRLSDGRSDGVLYDTRRDAARHQVNDPWCFYVKLHVGGIGLREAWTVLIYARQARKAGVVFSEEEAILPHRLELAGGDTAARGLPEMFRGMNYVG
;
A
#
# COMPACT_ATOMS: atom_id res chain seq x y z
N MET A 1 3.20 -7.89 18.37
CA MET A 1 4.21 -7.45 17.37
C MET A 1 4.77 -8.71 16.72
N PRO A 2 4.44 -9.08 15.46
CA PRO A 2 4.93 -10.36 14.97
C PRO A 2 6.42 -10.24 14.63
N ALA A 3 7.18 -11.20 15.14
CA ALA A 3 8.63 -11.38 15.05
C ALA A 3 9.10 -11.83 13.64
N ASP A 4 8.27 -11.61 12.62
CA ASP A 4 8.28 -12.38 11.38
C ASP A 4 9.36 -11.92 10.37
N PHE A 5 9.80 -10.65 10.38
CA PHE A 5 10.84 -10.18 9.45
C PHE A 5 12.20 -10.87 9.65
N LEU A 6 12.50 -11.29 10.88
CA LEU A 6 13.72 -12.04 11.19
C LEU A 6 13.70 -13.48 10.67
N LEU A 7 12.52 -13.98 10.27
CA LEU A 7 12.32 -15.29 9.67
C LEU A 7 12.20 -15.22 8.14
N ALA A 8 12.27 -14.02 7.55
CA ALA A 8 12.19 -13.82 6.11
C ALA A 8 13.34 -14.56 5.40
N THR A 9 13.02 -15.21 4.29
CA THR A 9 14.06 -15.83 3.47
C THR A 9 14.88 -14.75 2.74
N ASN A 10 16.11 -15.10 2.32
CA ASN A 10 16.92 -14.17 1.53
C ASN A 10 16.20 -13.72 0.25
N GLU A 11 15.45 -14.62 -0.39
CA GLU A 11 14.67 -14.29 -1.60
C GLU A 11 13.55 -13.29 -1.32
N GLU A 12 12.89 -13.40 -0.16
CA GLU A 12 11.86 -12.44 0.26
C GLU A 12 12.45 -11.09 0.59
N ILE A 13 13.61 -11.06 1.24
CA ILE A 13 14.35 -9.84 1.53
C ILE A 13 14.78 -9.17 0.22
N ASP A 14 15.31 -9.93 -0.74
CA ASP A 14 15.73 -9.39 -2.03
C ASP A 14 14.55 -8.89 -2.87
N ALA A 15 13.40 -9.58 -2.84
CA ALA A 15 12.17 -9.08 -3.46
C ALA A 15 11.69 -7.77 -2.80
N ALA A 16 11.75 -7.68 -1.47
CA ALA A 16 11.39 -6.46 -0.75
C ALA A 16 12.34 -5.29 -1.06
N LYS A 17 13.64 -5.55 -1.21
CA LYS A 17 14.62 -4.53 -1.64
C LYS A 17 14.29 -4.01 -3.03
N ARG A 18 13.99 -4.88 -4.00
CA ARG A 18 13.63 -4.46 -5.36
C ARG A 18 12.38 -3.58 -5.39
N LEU A 19 11.38 -3.92 -4.56
CA LEU A 19 10.20 -3.08 -4.38
C LEU A 19 10.57 -1.72 -3.80
N GLN A 20 11.37 -1.70 -2.73
CA GLN A 20 11.85 -0.46 -2.11
C GLN A 20 12.62 0.41 -3.12
N GLU A 21 13.57 -0.18 -3.84
CA GLU A 21 14.36 0.50 -4.88
C GLU A 21 13.47 1.07 -5.99
N ALA A 22 12.43 0.37 -6.40
CA ALA A 22 11.48 0.88 -7.39
C ALA A 22 10.72 2.12 -6.87
N VAL A 23 10.27 2.10 -5.62
CA VAL A 23 9.62 3.25 -4.99
C VAL A 23 10.59 4.43 -4.85
N GLU A 24 11.80 4.17 -4.35
CA GLU A 24 12.84 5.20 -4.19
C GLU A 24 13.27 5.80 -5.52
N LEU A 25 13.32 5.01 -6.60
CA LEU A 25 13.65 5.51 -7.94
C LEU A 25 12.64 6.57 -8.40
N HIS A 26 11.35 6.31 -8.25
CA HIS A 26 10.31 7.27 -8.64
C HIS A 26 10.29 8.52 -7.77
N LEU A 27 10.48 8.36 -6.45
CA LEU A 27 10.58 9.48 -5.53
C LEU A 27 11.82 10.33 -5.77
N SER A 28 12.95 9.71 -6.13
CA SER A 28 14.18 10.44 -6.47
C SER A 28 14.07 11.18 -7.80
N ALA A 29 13.30 10.65 -8.75
CA ALA A 29 13.12 11.24 -10.07
C ALA A 29 12.10 12.40 -10.08
N LEU A 30 11.00 12.27 -9.34
CA LEU A 30 9.85 13.19 -9.41
C LEU A 30 9.52 13.90 -8.09
N GLY A 31 10.10 13.48 -6.97
CA GLY A 31 9.81 14.05 -5.66
C GLY A 31 8.33 13.95 -5.30
N ASP A 32 7.74 15.09 -4.95
CA ASP A 32 6.34 15.19 -4.55
C ASP A 32 5.36 14.85 -5.69
N GLU A 33 5.77 14.98 -6.96
CA GLU A 33 4.90 14.65 -8.10
C GLU A 33 4.62 13.15 -8.19
N ALA A 34 5.50 12.28 -7.65
CA ALA A 34 5.25 10.85 -7.58
C ALA A 34 4.12 10.51 -6.58
N HIS A 35 3.78 11.41 -5.65
CA HIS A 35 2.79 11.15 -4.62
C HIS A 35 1.42 10.85 -5.23
N GLY A 36 0.77 9.81 -4.71
CA GLY A 36 -0.58 9.44 -5.11
C GLY A 36 -0.66 8.57 -6.36
N HIS A 37 0.41 8.49 -7.15
CA HIS A 37 0.53 7.57 -8.28
C HIS A 37 0.78 6.14 -7.80
N PHE A 38 0.63 5.18 -8.72
CA PHE A 38 0.78 3.76 -8.49
C PHE A 38 1.91 3.19 -9.33
N ILE A 39 2.58 2.18 -8.78
CA ILE A 39 3.51 1.33 -9.54
C ILE A 39 3.01 -0.10 -9.52
N ALA A 40 3.21 -0.82 -10.62
CA ALA A 40 2.93 -2.25 -10.69
C ALA A 40 4.16 -3.03 -10.24
N VAL A 41 3.97 -4.00 -9.34
CA VAL A 41 5.05 -4.77 -8.73
C VAL A 41 4.71 -6.25 -8.81
N ARG A 42 5.60 -7.03 -9.42
CA ARG A 42 5.40 -8.48 -9.55
C ARG A 42 5.59 -9.18 -8.21
N LEU A 43 4.61 -10.01 -7.84
CA LEU A 43 4.57 -10.76 -6.58
C LEU A 43 5.69 -11.80 -6.46
N SER A 44 6.14 -12.38 -7.58
CA SER A 44 7.17 -13.43 -7.55
C SER A 44 8.52 -12.90 -7.09
N ASP A 45 8.96 -11.76 -7.62
CA ASP A 45 10.34 -11.28 -7.49
C ASP A 45 10.46 -9.82 -7.03
N GLY A 46 9.35 -9.11 -6.83
CA GLY A 46 9.31 -7.72 -6.36
C GLY A 46 9.70 -6.69 -7.42
N ARG A 47 9.82 -7.07 -8.70
CA ARG A 47 10.21 -6.13 -9.77
C ARG A 47 9.05 -5.25 -10.21
N SER A 48 9.37 -3.99 -10.52
CA SER A 48 8.46 -3.05 -11.17
C SER A 48 8.69 -3.01 -12.69
N ASP A 49 7.67 -2.61 -13.43
CA ASP A 49 7.77 -2.26 -14.86
C ASP A 49 8.36 -0.86 -15.08
N GLY A 50 8.53 -0.09 -14.00
CA GLY A 50 9.08 1.27 -14.01
C GLY A 50 8.09 2.33 -14.52
N VAL A 51 6.80 2.00 -14.62
CA VAL A 51 5.76 2.93 -15.06
C VAL A 51 5.00 3.45 -13.85
N LEU A 52 4.74 4.76 -13.86
CA LEU A 52 3.86 5.42 -12.92
C LEU A 52 2.47 5.56 -13.52
N TYR A 53 1.47 5.15 -12.76
CA TYR A 53 0.08 5.17 -13.15
C TYR A 53 -0.71 6.11 -12.27
N ASP A 54 -1.61 6.91 -12.86
CA ASP A 54 -2.47 7.83 -12.11
C ASP A 54 -3.45 7.09 -11.21
N THR A 55 -3.89 5.91 -11.64
CA THR A 55 -4.86 5.09 -10.92
C THR A 55 -4.44 3.63 -10.94
N ARG A 56 -4.82 2.89 -9.88
CA ARG A 56 -4.63 1.43 -9.86
C ARG A 56 -5.31 0.72 -11.02
N ARG A 57 -6.48 1.20 -11.44
CA ARG A 57 -7.23 0.63 -12.56
C ARG A 57 -6.42 0.70 -13.86
N ASP A 58 -5.68 1.79 -14.05
CA ASP A 58 -4.83 1.96 -15.21
C ASP A 58 -3.63 1.01 -15.17
N ALA A 59 -2.99 0.87 -14.01
CA ALA A 59 -1.94 -0.13 -13.80
C ALA A 59 -2.43 -1.56 -14.08
N ALA A 60 -3.63 -1.90 -13.60
CA ALA A 60 -4.22 -3.22 -13.82
C ALA A 60 -4.56 -3.52 -15.29
N ARG A 61 -4.93 -2.50 -16.06
CA ARG A 61 -5.17 -2.63 -17.51
C ARG A 61 -3.88 -2.80 -18.32
N HIS A 62 -2.78 -2.21 -17.86
CA HIS A 62 -1.49 -2.40 -18.51
C HIS A 62 -0.91 -3.79 -18.25
N GLN A 63 -1.27 -4.41 -17.13
CA GLN A 63 -0.79 -5.73 -16.70
C GLN A 63 -1.77 -6.88 -16.98
N VAL A 64 -2.67 -6.73 -17.97
CA VAL A 64 -3.72 -7.72 -18.30
C VAL A 64 -3.19 -9.15 -18.54
N ASN A 65 -1.93 -9.29 -18.94
CA ASN A 65 -1.30 -10.59 -19.20
C ASN A 65 -0.41 -11.10 -18.04
N ASP A 66 -0.20 -10.31 -16.98
CA ASP A 66 0.57 -10.71 -15.80
C ASP A 66 -0.35 -10.73 -14.56
N PRO A 67 -1.02 -11.87 -14.28
CA PRO A 67 -1.95 -11.98 -13.16
C PRO A 67 -1.25 -12.00 -11.79
N TRP A 68 0.06 -11.76 -11.73
CA TRP A 68 0.86 -11.83 -10.51
C TRP A 68 1.43 -10.46 -10.13
N CYS A 69 0.71 -9.38 -10.40
CA CYS A 69 1.09 -8.03 -10.00
C CYS A 69 0.27 -7.52 -8.79
N PHE A 70 0.93 -6.72 -7.96
CA PHE A 70 0.35 -5.90 -6.90
C PHE A 70 0.64 -4.43 -7.18
N TYR A 71 -0.25 -3.54 -6.75
CA TYR A 71 -0.17 -2.12 -7.10
C TYR A 71 0.05 -1.27 -5.86
N VAL A 72 1.26 -0.72 -5.73
CA VAL A 72 1.69 0.08 -4.58
C VAL A 72 1.42 1.55 -4.88
N LYS A 73 0.67 2.22 -4.00
CA LYS A 73 0.51 3.68 -4.06
C LYS A 73 1.74 4.35 -3.45
N LEU A 74 2.30 5.33 -4.15
CA LEU A 74 3.48 6.04 -3.68
C LEU A 74 3.12 7.11 -2.65
N HIS A 75 3.87 7.08 -1.55
CA HIS A 75 3.83 8.09 -0.50
C HIS A 75 5.11 8.92 -0.51
N VAL A 76 5.02 10.19 -0.11
CA VAL A 76 6.18 11.11 -0.05
C VAL A 76 7.28 10.56 0.86
N GLY A 77 6.91 9.82 1.91
CA GLY A 77 7.86 9.19 2.83
C GLY A 77 8.53 7.91 2.31
N GLY A 78 8.20 7.47 1.08
CA GLY A 78 8.68 6.20 0.56
C GLY A 78 8.10 4.98 1.25
N ILE A 79 8.84 3.88 1.17
CA ILE A 79 8.51 2.63 1.82
C ILE A 79 9.79 2.08 2.46
N GLY A 80 9.74 1.75 3.75
CA GLY A 80 10.86 1.08 4.40
C GLY A 80 10.96 -0.39 3.97
N LEU A 81 12.15 -0.99 4.05
CA LEU A 81 12.35 -2.41 3.69
C LEU A 81 11.37 -3.37 4.38
N ARG A 82 11.10 -3.15 5.68
CA ARG A 82 10.16 -3.97 6.45
C ARG A 82 8.71 -3.81 5.98
N GLU A 83 8.33 -2.60 5.59
CA GLU A 83 7.00 -2.29 5.07
C GLU A 83 6.84 -2.90 3.68
N ALA A 84 7.85 -2.77 2.81
CA ALA A 84 7.92 -3.39 1.50
C ALA A 84 7.75 -4.92 1.60
N TRP A 85 8.46 -5.55 2.53
CA TRP A 85 8.31 -6.97 2.79
C TRP A 85 6.90 -7.34 3.28
N THR A 86 6.36 -6.58 4.23
CA THR A 86 5.02 -6.82 4.78
C THR A 86 3.94 -6.74 3.69
N VAL A 87 4.02 -5.73 2.83
CA VAL A 87 3.10 -5.53 1.71
C VAL A 87 3.19 -6.69 0.71
N LEU A 88 4.40 -7.14 0.36
CA LEU A 88 4.60 -8.28 -0.54
C LEU A 88 4.04 -9.58 0.03
N ILE A 89 4.32 -9.89 1.30
CA ILE A 89 3.79 -11.10 1.95
C ILE A 89 2.27 -11.06 2.03
N TYR A 90 1.71 -9.92 2.45
CA TYR A 90 0.27 -9.73 2.48
C TYR A 90 -0.34 -9.96 1.09
N ALA A 91 0.23 -9.35 0.05
CA ALA A 91 -0.30 -9.46 -1.31
C ALA A 91 -0.20 -10.90 -1.85
N ARG A 92 0.89 -11.63 -1.54
CA ARG A 92 1.02 -13.06 -1.85
C ARG A 92 -0.03 -13.91 -1.14
N GLN A 93 -0.27 -13.66 0.15
CA GLN A 93 -1.28 -14.38 0.93
C GLN A 93 -2.69 -14.11 0.42
N ALA A 94 -3.03 -12.85 0.16
CA ALA A 94 -4.32 -12.49 -0.39
C ALA A 94 -4.54 -13.09 -1.77
N ARG A 95 -3.51 -13.13 -2.62
CA ARG A 95 -3.59 -13.81 -3.92
C ARG A 95 -3.81 -15.31 -3.77
N LYS A 96 -3.11 -15.96 -2.84
CA LYS A 96 -3.32 -17.38 -2.51
C LYS A 96 -4.75 -17.65 -2.01
N ALA A 97 -5.37 -16.68 -1.35
CA ALA A 97 -6.78 -16.72 -0.94
C ALA A 97 -7.78 -16.40 -2.07
N GLY A 98 -7.31 -16.12 -3.30
CA GLY A 98 -8.15 -15.81 -4.44
C GLY A 98 -8.58 -14.34 -4.56
N VAL A 99 -8.02 -13.45 -3.74
CA VAL A 99 -8.32 -12.01 -3.80
C VAL A 99 -7.60 -11.37 -4.99
N VAL A 100 -8.32 -10.51 -5.72
CA VAL A 100 -7.81 -9.76 -6.87
C VAL A 100 -7.93 -8.27 -6.59
N PHE A 101 -6.79 -7.59 -6.51
CA PHE A 101 -6.74 -6.15 -6.26
C PHE A 101 -6.82 -5.35 -7.57
N SER A 102 -7.97 -5.42 -8.24
CA SER A 102 -8.22 -4.68 -9.49
C SER A 102 -8.83 -3.31 -9.28
N GLU A 103 -9.47 -3.06 -8.14
CA GLU A 103 -10.12 -1.79 -7.80
C GLU A 103 -9.44 -1.09 -6.62
N GLU A 104 -9.84 0.15 -6.34
CA GLU A 104 -9.25 1.06 -5.35
C GLU A 104 -9.56 0.65 -3.90
N GLU A 105 -9.19 -0.57 -3.49
CA GLU A 105 -9.05 -0.90 -2.06
C GLU A 105 -7.63 -0.54 -1.60
N ALA A 106 -7.48 0.57 -0.90
CA ALA A 106 -6.20 0.97 -0.33
C ALA A 106 -5.73 -0.06 0.69
N ILE A 107 -4.85 -0.99 0.29
CA ILE A 107 -4.10 -1.83 1.22
C ILE A 107 -2.83 -1.08 1.56
N LEU A 108 -3.00 -0.04 2.35
CA LEU A 108 -1.93 0.42 3.18
C LEU A 108 -2.35 0.03 4.59
N PRO A 109 -1.53 -0.68 5.36
CA PRO A 109 -1.65 -0.54 6.80
C PRO A 109 -1.38 0.94 7.09
N HIS A 110 -2.43 1.75 7.11
CA HIS A 110 -2.35 3.04 7.76
C HIS A 110 -1.81 2.74 9.15
N ARG A 111 -0.73 3.42 9.50
CA ARG A 111 -0.07 3.40 10.80
C ARG A 111 -1.04 3.86 11.88
N LEU A 112 -2.06 3.06 12.19
CA LEU A 112 -3.14 3.35 13.14
C LEU A 112 -3.56 2.12 13.96
N GLU A 113 -2.85 0.99 13.89
CA GLU A 113 -3.17 -0.19 14.73
C GLU A 113 -1.93 -0.71 15.46
N LEU A 114 -1.07 0.21 15.95
CA LEU A 114 -0.04 -0.07 16.96
C LEU A 114 -0.11 0.85 18.18
N ALA A 115 -1.13 1.72 18.26
CA ALA A 115 -1.53 2.30 19.53
C ALA A 115 -2.58 1.36 20.11
N GLY A 116 -2.21 0.64 21.18
CA GLY A 116 -3.17 -0.11 21.97
C GLY A 116 -4.36 0.77 22.34
N GLY A 117 -5.55 0.18 22.33
CA GLY A 117 -6.76 0.86 22.75
C GLY A 117 -6.56 1.49 24.13
N ASP A 118 -6.74 2.81 24.17
CA ASP A 118 -7.33 3.44 25.33
C ASP A 118 -8.67 4.01 24.88
N THR A 119 -9.70 3.21 25.09
CA THR A 119 -11.09 3.52 24.82
C THR A 119 -11.55 4.54 25.86
N ALA A 120 -11.20 5.81 25.71
CA ALA A 120 -11.84 6.86 26.50
C ALA A 120 -11.79 8.23 25.81
N ALA A 121 -13.00 8.75 25.62
CA ALA A 121 -13.36 10.16 25.50
C ALA A 121 -13.31 10.82 24.10
N ARG A 122 -14.54 11.03 23.59
CA ARG A 122 -15.09 12.33 23.12
C ARG A 122 -14.39 12.97 21.91
N GLY A 123 -15.06 13.29 20.81
CA GLY A 123 -16.46 13.31 20.46
C GLY A 123 -16.55 13.71 18.99
N LEU A 124 -17.55 13.19 18.29
CA LEU A 124 -17.78 13.48 16.87
C LEU A 124 -18.20 14.95 16.67
N PRO A 125 -17.83 15.57 15.54
CA PRO A 125 -18.14 16.97 15.25
C PRO A 125 -19.63 17.18 14.97
N GLU A 126 -20.20 18.19 15.62
CA GLU A 126 -21.55 18.70 15.36
C GLU A 126 -21.61 19.40 14.01
N MET A 127 -22.06 18.70 12.97
CA MET A 127 -22.71 19.34 11.83
C MET A 127 -23.90 18.50 11.39
N PHE A 128 -25.04 19.19 11.26
CA PHE A 128 -26.37 18.71 10.85
C PHE A 128 -27.28 18.12 11.94
N ARG A 129 -27.85 19.03 12.75
CA ARG A 129 -29.28 18.93 13.10
C ARG A 129 -29.92 20.32 13.07
N GLY A 130 -30.64 20.60 11.99
CA GLY A 130 -31.42 21.81 11.84
C GLY A 130 -32.67 21.83 12.74
N MET A 131 -33.18 23.05 12.92
CA MET A 131 -34.59 23.40 13.11
C MET A 131 -35.29 22.90 14.39
N ASN A 132 -35.57 23.81 15.35
CA ASN A 132 -36.85 24.55 15.45
C ASN A 132 -37.28 24.94 16.89
N TYR A 133 -37.97 26.10 16.95
CA TYR A 133 -38.89 26.67 17.97
C TYR A 133 -38.33 27.06 19.36
N VAL A 134 -38.23 28.37 19.68
CA VAL A 134 -39.25 29.30 20.24
C VAL A 134 -39.61 29.00 21.70
N GLY A 135 -39.37 29.97 22.57
CA GLY A 135 -39.77 30.02 23.98
C GLY A 135 -38.91 30.97 24.78
#